data_AF-A0A179BL85-F1
#
_entry.id   AF-A0A179BL85-F1
#
_cell.length_a   1.000
_cell.length_b   1.000
_cell.length_c   1.000
_cell.angle_alpha   90.00
_cell.angle_beta   90.00
_cell.angle_gamma   90.00
#
_symmetry.space_group_name_H-M   'P 1'
#
loop_
_entity.id
_entity.type
_entity.pdbx_description
1 polymer ?
#
loop_
_entity_poly.entity_id
_entity_poly.type
_entity_poly.pdbx_seq_one_letter_code
_entity_poly.pdbx_strand_id
1 'polypeptide(L)'
;MGARLMPAILRALEEDIAAMSAVDRLNRLEQLGWLPSAAQWSELRRIRNTFAHDYPETPAERHAQWRLAMAAAEQVLALLDGFTARMHTKLPG
;
A
#
# COMPACT_ATOMS: atom_id res chain seq x y z
N MET A 1 5.90 2.55 -3.27
CA MET A 1 4.48 2.94 -3.39
C MET A 1 4.05 3.93 -2.30
N GLY A 2 3.90 3.53 -1.04
CA GLY A 2 3.28 4.40 -0.02
C GLY A 2 3.90 5.77 0.23
N ALA A 3 5.24 5.89 0.22
CA ALA A 3 5.90 7.17 0.49
C ALA A 3 6.04 8.10 -0.74
N ARG A 4 5.77 7.57 -1.94
CA ARG A 4 6.04 8.29 -3.21
C ARG A 4 4.79 8.39 -4.08
N LEU A 5 4.24 7.25 -4.49
CA LEU A 5 3.08 7.17 -5.38
C LEU A 5 1.83 7.77 -4.73
N MET A 6 1.51 7.36 -3.51
CA MET A 6 0.31 7.80 -2.80
C MET A 6 0.26 9.32 -2.60
N PRO A 7 1.32 9.98 -2.08
CA PRO A 7 1.39 11.44 -2.07
C PRO A 7 1.33 12.10 -3.45
N ALA A 8 1.95 11.49 -4.47
CA ALA A 8 1.93 12.05 -5.83
C ALA A 8 0.51 12.05 -6.43
N ILE A 9 -0.26 10.98 -6.23
CA ILE A 9 -1.65 10.90 -6.68
C ILE A 9 -2.50 11.95 -5.98
N LEU A 10 -2.40 12.09 -4.66
CA LEU A 10 -3.15 13.10 -3.92
C LEU A 10 -2.82 14.52 -4.40
N ARG A 11 -1.54 14.82 -4.66
CA ARG A 11 -1.15 16.12 -5.24
C ARG A 11 -1.73 16.33 -6.65
N ALA A 12 -1.76 15.28 -7.48
CA ALA A 12 -2.36 15.35 -8.81
C ALA A 12 -3.89 15.55 -8.76
N LEU A 13 -4.53 15.19 -7.65
CA LEU A 13 -5.94 15.46 -7.36
C LEU A 13 -6.15 16.80 -6.64
N GLU A 14 -5.11 17.65 -6.56
CA GLU A 14 -5.12 18.96 -5.91
C GLU A 14 -5.47 18.92 -4.41
N GLU A 15 -5.22 17.79 -3.74
CA GLU A 15 -5.42 17.66 -2.29
C GLU A 15 -4.28 18.34 -1.51
N ASP A 16 -4.63 19.08 -0.46
CA ASP A 16 -3.64 19.62 0.48
C ASP A 16 -3.12 18.52 1.42
N ILE A 17 -2.02 17.89 1.00
CA ILE A 17 -1.39 16.81 1.78
C ILE A 17 -0.34 17.30 2.79
N ALA A 18 -0.01 18.60 2.83
CA ALA A 18 1.10 19.10 3.65
C ALA A 18 0.81 18.93 5.15
N ALA A 19 -0.43 19.21 5.54
CA ALA A 19 -0.91 19.03 6.92
C ALA A 19 -1.31 17.58 7.26
N MET A 20 -1.47 16.71 6.26
CA MET A 20 -1.99 15.36 6.46
C MET A 20 -0.91 14.39 6.96
N SER A 21 -1.23 13.63 8.01
CA SER A 21 -0.41 12.49 8.44
C SER A 21 -0.40 11.38 7.38
N ALA A 22 0.51 10.41 7.52
CA ALA A 22 0.55 9.27 6.60
C ALA A 22 -0.74 8.43 6.65
N VAL A 23 -1.41 8.35 7.80
CA VAL A 23 -2.68 7.62 7.97
C VAL A 23 -3.80 8.40 7.30
N ASP A 24 -3.86 9.71 7.47
CA ASP A 24 -4.89 10.55 6.86
C ASP A 24 -4.82 10.51 5.34
N ARG A 25 -3.62 10.49 4.77
CA ARG A 25 -3.41 10.32 3.32
C ARG A 25 -3.97 9.00 2.81
N LEU A 26 -3.83 7.91 3.58
CA LEU A 26 -4.39 6.61 3.21
C LEU A 26 -5.91 6.61 3.28
N ASN A 27 -6.46 7.15 4.36
CA ASN A 27 -7.91 7.31 4.53
C ASN A 27 -8.51 8.16 3.41
N ARG A 28 -7.80 9.21 2.99
CA ARG A 28 -8.24 10.05 1.88
C ARG A 28 -8.19 9.33 0.55
N LEU A 29 -7.15 8.56 0.26
CA LEU A 29 -7.10 7.72 -0.94
C LEU A 29 -8.23 6.68 -0.96
N GLU A 30 -8.61 6.15 0.19
CA GLU A 30 -9.77 5.26 0.33
C GLU A 30 -11.09 5.98 0.03
N GLN A 31 -11.31 7.16 0.63
CA GLN A 31 -12.49 7.99 0.34
C GLN A 31 -12.62 8.37 -1.14
N LEU A 32 -11.49 8.67 -1.79
CA LEU A 32 -11.43 9.02 -3.22
C LEU A 32 -11.54 7.78 -4.13
N GLY A 33 -11.60 6.57 -3.54
CA GLY A 33 -11.74 5.30 -4.23
C GLY A 33 -10.48 4.83 -4.95
N TRP A 34 -9.31 5.42 -4.66
CA TRP A 34 -8.02 5.01 -5.23
C TRP A 34 -7.41 3.83 -4.50
N LEU A 35 -7.65 3.73 -3.20
CA LEU A 35 -7.25 2.60 -2.36
C LEU A 35 -8.52 1.86 -1.90
N PRO A 36 -8.59 0.52 -1.98
CA PRO A 36 -9.77 -0.20 -1.52
C PRO A 36 -9.89 -0.22 0.01
N SER A 37 -8.77 -0.17 0.74
CA SER A 37 -8.76 -0.06 2.20
C SER A 37 -7.43 0.46 2.75
N ALA A 38 -7.48 1.53 3.55
CA ALA A 38 -6.33 2.08 4.30
C ALA A 38 -5.83 1.12 5.38
N ALA A 39 -6.77 0.39 6.02
CA ALA A 39 -6.45 -0.62 7.02
C ALA A 39 -5.66 -1.79 6.39
N GLN A 40 -6.12 -2.30 5.23
CA GLN A 40 -5.42 -3.36 4.51
C GLN A 40 -4.00 -2.92 4.12
N TRP A 41 -3.82 -1.69 3.64
CA TRP A 41 -2.49 -1.16 3.34
C TRP A 41 -1.57 -1.11 4.57
N SER A 42 -2.11 -0.76 5.73
CA SER A 42 -1.35 -0.73 6.98
C SER A 42 -0.92 -2.14 7.41
N GLU A 43 -1.78 -3.14 7.22
CA GLU A 43 -1.42 -4.54 7.47
C GLU A 43 -0.34 -5.05 6.51
N LEU A 44 -0.44 -4.73 5.21
CA LEU A 44 0.60 -5.09 4.23
C LEU A 44 1.97 -4.49 4.61
N ARG A 45 1.98 -3.25 5.12
CA ARG A 45 3.22 -2.63 5.63
C ARG A 45 3.75 -3.35 6.87
N ARG A 46 2.87 -3.79 7.77
CA ARG A 46 3.24 -4.56 8.96
C ARG A 46 3.88 -5.88 8.57
N ILE A 47 3.25 -6.66 7.68
CA ILE A 47 3.78 -7.93 7.17
C ILE A 47 5.17 -7.73 6.55
N ARG A 48 5.34 -6.71 5.70
CA ARG A 48 6.64 -6.36 5.12
C ARG A 48 7.68 -6.02 6.20
N ASN A 49 7.31 -5.25 7.22
CA ASN A 49 8.24 -4.89 8.30
C ASN A 49 8.67 -6.11 9.10
N THR A 50 7.71 -6.95 9.49
CA THR A 50 7.95 -8.23 10.16
C THR A 50 8.85 -9.12 9.30
N PHE A 51 8.59 -9.24 8.00
CA PHE A 51 9.44 -10.04 7.11
C PHE A 51 10.87 -9.51 6.99
N ALA A 52 11.07 -8.19 6.98
CA ALA A 52 12.39 -7.59 6.85
C ALA A 52 13.23 -7.61 8.15
N HIS A 53 12.56 -7.70 9.31
CA HIS A 53 13.20 -7.52 10.61
C HIS A 53 13.22 -8.79 11.46
N ASP A 54 12.17 -9.61 11.40
CA ASP A 54 12.07 -10.83 12.21
C ASP A 54 12.62 -12.00 11.39
N TYR A 55 13.69 -12.63 11.87
CA TYR A 55 14.31 -13.81 11.25
C TYR A 55 14.09 -15.03 12.15
N PRO A 56 13.09 -15.90 11.86
CA PRO A 56 12.77 -17.03 12.70
C PRO A 56 13.87 -18.10 12.73
N GLU A 57 14.05 -18.74 13.89
CA GLU A 57 15.11 -19.73 14.12
C GLU A 57 14.77 -21.08 13.51
N THR A 58 13.47 -21.44 13.40
CA THR A 58 13.07 -22.73 12.84
C THR A 58 12.73 -22.66 11.34
N PRO A 59 12.99 -23.73 10.56
CA PRO A 59 12.55 -23.82 9.17
C PRO A 59 11.04 -23.67 8.98
N ALA A 60 10.23 -24.18 9.91
CA ALA A 60 8.78 -24.13 9.85
C ALA A 60 8.24 -22.69 9.97
N GLU A 61 8.76 -21.92 10.92
CA GLU A 61 8.40 -20.51 11.09
C GLU A 61 8.85 -19.67 9.90
N ARG A 62 10.07 -19.91 9.38
CA ARG A 62 10.55 -19.25 8.16
C ARG A 62 9.63 -19.53 6.98
N HIS A 63 9.22 -20.78 6.78
CA HIS A 63 8.27 -21.15 5.72
C HIS A 63 6.91 -20.45 5.88
N ALA A 64 6.37 -20.40 7.10
CA ALA A 64 5.12 -19.71 7.38
C ALA A 64 5.21 -18.20 7.07
N GLN A 65 6.30 -17.56 7.50
CA GLN A 65 6.57 -16.15 7.25
C GLN A 65 6.75 -15.85 5.76
N TRP A 66 7.45 -16.73 5.02
CA TRP A 66 7.62 -16.63 3.57
C TRP A 66 6.27 -16.70 2.84
N ARG A 67 5.39 -17.65 3.20
CA ARG A 67 4.06 -17.72 2.58
C ARG A 67 3.25 -16.45 2.81
N LEU A 68 3.29 -15.90 4.03
CA LEU A 68 2.62 -14.63 4.34
C LEU A 68 3.17 -13.47 3.51
N ALA A 69 4.49 -13.39 3.36
CA ALA A 69 5.13 -12.35 2.56
C ALA A 69 4.79 -12.48 1.07
N MET A 70 4.76 -13.70 0.52
CA MET A 70 4.36 -13.95 -0.87
C MET A 70 2.91 -13.53 -1.13
N ALA A 71 1.98 -13.94 -0.25
CA ALA A 71 0.58 -13.55 -0.36
C ALA A 71 0.37 -12.01 -0.22
N ALA A 72 1.16 -11.36 0.63
CA ALA A 72 1.15 -9.91 0.74
C ALA A 72 1.72 -9.23 -0.52
N ALA A 73 2.74 -9.80 -1.15
CA ALA A 73 3.31 -9.28 -2.40
C ALA A 73 2.29 -9.32 -3.54
N GLU A 74 1.55 -10.42 -3.69
CA GLU A 74 0.46 -10.54 -4.68
C GLU A 74 -0.62 -9.45 -4.47
N GLN A 75 -1.04 -9.23 -3.23
CA GLN A 75 -1.99 -8.15 -2.91
C GLN A 75 -1.44 -6.77 -3.28
N VAL A 76 -0.16 -6.51 -3.00
CA VAL A 76 0.49 -5.24 -3.33
C VAL A 76 0.56 -5.02 -4.84
N LEU A 77 0.82 -6.07 -5.64
CA LEU A 77 0.81 -5.99 -7.10
C LEU A 77 -0.61 -5.69 -7.63
N ALA A 78 -1.62 -6.37 -7.12
CA ALA A 78 -3.02 -6.11 -7.49
C ALA A 78 -3.43 -4.66 -7.17
N LEU A 79 -2.97 -4.11 -6.05
CA LEU A 79 -3.18 -2.69 -5.73
C LEU A 79 -2.51 -1.78 -6.76
N LEU A 80 -1.26 -2.05 -7.14
CA LEU A 80 -0.53 -1.27 -8.13
C LEU A 80 -1.22 -1.28 -9.50
N ASP A 81 -1.73 -2.44 -9.93
CA ASP A 81 -2.51 -2.56 -11.16
C ASP A 81 -3.80 -1.72 -11.08
N GLY A 82 -4.49 -1.75 -9.94
CA GLY A 82 -5.66 -0.91 -9.68
C GLY A 82 -5.36 0.59 -9.73
N PHE A 83 -4.21 1.01 -9.17
CA PHE A 83 -3.74 2.39 -9.29
C PHE A 83 -3.47 2.75 -10.76
N THR A 84 -2.79 1.87 -11.49
CA THR A 84 -2.41 2.11 -12.89
C THR A 84 -3.64 2.25 -13.79
N ALA A 85 -4.61 1.34 -13.67
CA ALA A 85 -5.87 1.40 -14.40
C ALA A 85 -6.65 2.70 -14.12
N ARG A 86 -6.60 3.21 -12.88
CA ARG A 86 -7.24 4.47 -12.51
C ARG A 86 -6.53 5.69 -13.08
N MET A 87 -5.20 5.70 -13.16
CA MET A 87 -4.49 6.82 -13.81
C MET A 87 -4.94 6.99 -15.26
N HIS A 88 -5.11 5.89 -16.01
CA HIS A 88 -5.58 5.94 -17.39
C HIS A 88 -7.02 6.43 -17.57
N THR A 89 -7.86 6.36 -16.52
CA THR A 89 -9.29 6.69 -16.60
C THR A 89 -9.64 8.03 -15.94
N LYS A 90 -8.96 8.43 -14.87
CA LYS A 90 -9.29 9.61 -14.07
C LYS A 90 -8.32 10.79 -14.22
N LEU A 91 -7.15 10.60 -14.83
CA LEU A 91 -6.18 11.65 -15.10
C LEU A 91 -5.88 11.68 -16.61
N PRO A 92 -6.78 12.24 -17.44
CA PRO A 92 -6.41 12.55 -18.82
C PRO A 92 -5.30 13.62 -18.78
N GLY A 93 -4.23 13.37 -19.54
CA GLY A 93 -3.07 14.25 -19.62
C GLY A 93 -3.39 15.62 -20.21
#